data_AF-N9QKR3-F1
#
_entry.id   AF-N9QKR3-F1
#
_cell.length_a   1.000
_cell.length_b   1.000
_cell.length_c   1.000
_cell.angle_alpha   90.00
_cell.angle_beta   90.00
_cell.angle_gamma   90.00
#
_symmetry.space_group_name_H-M   'P 1'
#
loop_
_entity.id
_entity.type
_entity.pdbx_description
1 polymer ?
#
loop_
_entity_poly.entity_id
_entity_poly.type
_entity_poly.pdbx_seq_one_letter_code
_entity_poly.pdbx_strand_id
1 'polypeptide(L)' 'MTKQEAYKLLGVNGVELAGLLGIEPSAVYQWPNNKIPLAREYQIRDLAAGKQPIKHSKEVA' A
#
# COMPACT_ATOMS: atom_id res chain seq x y z
N MET A 1 -6.03 -5.48 -8.81
CA MET A 1 -5.95 -6.29 -7.59
C MET A 1 -7.10 -5.89 -6.67
N THR A 2 -7.55 -6.82 -5.83
CA THR A 2 -8.52 -6.52 -4.76
C THR A 2 -7.77 -6.15 -3.50
N LYS A 3 -8.47 -5.60 -2.50
CA LYS A 3 -7.85 -5.33 -1.19
C LYS A 3 -7.38 -6.60 -0.49
N GLN A 4 -8.08 -7.72 -0.68
CA GLN A 4 -7.65 -9.02 -0.14
C GLN A 4 -6.37 -9.53 -0.83
N GLU A 5 -6.24 -9.35 -2.14
CA GLU A 5 -5.01 -9.67 -2.84
C GLU A 5 -3.86 -8.81 -2.31
N ALA A 6 -4.07 -7.51 -2.09
CA ALA A 6 -3.06 -6.63 -1.48
C ALA A 6 -2.59 -7.14 -0.11
N TYR A 7 -3.53 -7.55 0.75
CA TYR A 7 -3.22 -8.11 2.06
C TYR A 7 -2.39 -9.39 1.95
N LYS A 8 -2.78 -10.32 1.08
CA LYS A 8 -2.04 -11.57 0.86
C LYS A 8 -0.65 -11.33 0.27
N LEU A 9 -0.54 -10.40 -0.66
CA LEU A 9 0.67 -10.12 -1.42
C LEU A 9 1.73 -9.49 -0.50
N LEU A 10 1.32 -8.64 0.44
CA LEU A 10 2.22 -8.06 1.45
C LEU A 10 2.28 -8.86 2.76
N GLY A 11 1.39 -9.83 2.96
CA GLY A 11 1.26 -10.57 4.23
C GLY A 11 0.76 -9.72 5.39
N VAL A 12 0.08 -8.60 5.11
CA VAL A 12 -0.35 -7.60 6.09
C VAL A 12 -1.87 -7.50 6.18
N ASN A 13 -2.35 -6.95 7.30
CA ASN A 13 -3.78 -6.65 7.49
C ASN A 13 -4.15 -5.24 7.00
N GLY A 14 -5.44 -4.93 6.90
CA GLY A 14 -5.91 -3.60 6.41
C GLY A 14 -5.34 -2.41 7.19
N VAL A 15 -5.13 -2.56 8.50
CA VAL A 15 -4.51 -1.53 9.35
C VAL A 15 -3.04 -1.33 9.01
N GLU A 16 -2.30 -2.42 8.84
CA GLU A 16 -0.88 -2.37 8.49
C GLU A 16 -0.67 -1.87 7.05
N LEU A 17 -1.53 -2.28 6.13
CA LEU A 17 -1.54 -1.74 4.77
C LEU A 17 -1.73 -0.22 4.78
N ALA A 18 -2.63 0.28 5.63
CA ALA A 18 -2.84 1.71 5.78
C ALA A 18 -1.59 2.43 6.30
N GLY A 19 -0.92 1.83 7.29
CA GLY A 19 0.37 2.30 7.80
C GLY A 19 1.47 2.34 6.73
N LEU A 20 1.61 1.28 5.92
CA LEU A 20 2.57 1.23 4.81
C LEU A 20 2.28 2.27 3.72
N LEU A 21 1.01 2.57 3.50
CA LEU A 21 0.55 3.53 2.49
C LEU A 21 0.49 4.96 3.01
N GLY A 22 0.72 5.19 4.31
CA GLY A 22 0.62 6.48 4.96
C GLY A 22 -0.79 7.07 4.97
N ILE A 23 -1.81 6.21 5.03
CA ILE A 23 -3.22 6.62 5.05
C ILE A 23 -3.94 6.07 6.27
N GLU A 24 -5.14 6.59 6.50
CA GLU A 24 -6.02 6.10 7.55
C GLU A 24 -6.54 4.69 7.25
N PRO A 25 -6.66 3.79 8.26
CA PRO A 25 -7.26 2.47 8.06
C PRO A 25 -8.66 2.54 7.44
N SER A 26 -9.46 3.52 7.83
CA SER A 26 -10.79 3.81 7.29
C SER A 26 -10.77 3.94 5.76
N ALA A 27 -9.75 4.60 5.21
CA ALA A 27 -9.61 4.80 3.77
C ALA A 27 -9.34 3.49 3.02
N VAL A 28 -8.60 2.55 3.63
CA VAL A 28 -8.39 1.19 3.08
C VAL A 28 -9.70 0.40 3.10
N TYR A 29 -10.48 0.50 4.17
CA TYR A 29 -11.77 -0.18 4.26
C TYR A 29 -12.80 0.36 3.26
N GLN A 30 -12.73 1.65 2.95
CA GLN A 30 -13.57 2.31 1.94
C GLN A 30 -13.22 1.93 0.50
N TRP A 31 -12.13 1.20 0.25
CA TRP A 31 -11.82 0.77 -1.11
C TRP A 31 -12.86 -0.21 -1.65
N PRO A 32 -13.15 -0.13 -2.98
CA PRO A 32 -14.06 -1.06 -3.60
C PRO A 32 -13.54 -2.49 -3.43
N ASN A 33 -14.40 -3.40 -2.94
CA ASN A 33 -14.08 -4.83 -2.84
C ASN A 33 -13.64 -5.40 -4.19
N ASN A 34 -14.22 -4.88 -5.27
CA ASN A 34 -14.02 -5.38 -6.62
C ASN A 34 -12.65 -4.97 -7.20
N LYS A 35 -12.20 -3.74 -6.93
CA LYS A 35 -10.94 -3.22 -7.48
C LYS A 35 -10.43 -2.03 -6.69
N ILE A 36 -9.19 -2.11 -6.19
CA ILE A 36 -8.54 -0.94 -5.59
C ILE A 36 -8.11 0.05 -6.68
N PRO A 37 -7.96 1.35 -6.37
CA PRO A 37 -7.49 2.34 -7.34
C PRO A 37 -6.13 1.94 -7.94
N LEU A 38 -5.93 2.17 -9.24
CA LEU A 38 -4.69 1.83 -9.96
C LEU A 38 -3.45 2.39 -9.27
N ALA A 39 -3.48 3.65 -8.80
CA ALA A 39 -2.37 4.25 -8.07
C ALA A 39 -1.96 3.45 -6.83
N ARG A 40 -2.94 2.90 -6.09
CA ARG A 40 -2.69 2.09 -4.89
C ARG A 40 -2.18 0.71 -5.25
N GLU A 41 -2.71 0.11 -6.31
CA GLU A 41 -2.19 -1.14 -6.85
C GLU A 41 -0.70 -1.04 -7.20
N TYR A 42 -0.28 0.03 -7.87
CA TYR A 42 1.15 0.25 -8.14
C TYR A 42 1.96 0.40 -6.86
N GLN A 43 1.47 1.20 -5.91
CA GLN A 43 2.17 1.41 -4.63
C GLN A 43 2.33 0.10 -3.83
N ILE A 44 1.29 -0.74 -3.80
CA ILE A 44 1.32 -2.06 -3.15
C ILE A 44 2.27 -3.01 -3.86
N ARG A 45 2.26 -3.02 -5.20
CA ARG A 45 3.21 -3.82 -6.00
C ARG A 45 4.66 -3.39 -5.76
N ASP A 46 4.90 -2.10 -5.62
CA ASP A 46 6.23 -1.55 -5.35
C ASP A 46 6.72 -2.01 -3.96
N LEU A 47 5.87 -1.85 -2.94
CA LEU A 47 6.12 -2.34 -1.57
C LEU A 47 6.42 -3.84 -1.55
N ALA A 48 5.65 -4.64 -2.29
CA ALA A 48 5.80 -6.08 -2.32
C ALA A 48 6.99 -6.56 -3.15
N ALA A 49 7.41 -5.79 -4.15
CA ALA A 49 8.66 -6.02 -4.85
C ALA A 49 9.89 -5.72 -3.96
N GLY A 50 9.69 -5.40 -2.68
CA GLY A 50 10.75 -5.02 -1.76
C GLY A 50 11.34 -3.64 -2.04
N LYS A 51 10.70 -2.85 -2.92
CA LYS A 51 11.07 -1.46 -3.10
C LYS A 51 10.53 -0.69 -1.91
N GLN A 52 11.46 -0.29 -1.05
CA GLN A 52 11.14 0.65 0.01
C GLN A 52 10.61 1.94 -0.65
N PRO A 53 9.55 2.56 -0.12
CA PRO A 53 9.14 3.89 -0.55
C PRO A 53 10.40 4.73 -0.58
N ILE A 54 10.62 5.44 -1.70
CA ILE A 54 11.78 6.31 -1.86
C ILE A 54 11.72 7.30 -0.70
N LYS A 55 12.43 7.00 0.39
CA LYS A 55 12.62 7.94 1.49
C LYS A 55 13.36 9.06 0.80
N HIS A 56 12.77 10.24 0.74
CA HIS A 56 13.50 11.44 0.36
C HIS A 56 14.49 11.70 1.51
N SER A 57 15.57 10.90 1.54
CA SER A 57 16.76 11.23 2.29
C SER A 57 17.25 12.50 1.65
N LYS A 58 16.91 13.62 2.28
CA LYS A 58 17.54 14.90 2.02
C LYS A 58 18.97 14.81 2.59
N GLU A 59 19.80 13.96 2.00
CA GLU A 59 21.25 14.10 2.07
C GLU A 59 21.64 14.94 0.85
N VAL A 60 21.45 16.25 1.02
CA VAL A 60 22.18 17.22 0.22
C VAL A 60 23.52 17.41 0.92
N ALA A 61 24.58 17.06 0.20
CA ALA A 61 25.97 17.30 0.56
C ALA A 61 26.29 18.80 0.61
#